data_AF-A0A1M5R942-F1
#
_entry.id   AF-A0A1M5R942-F1
#
_cell.length_a   1.000
_cell.length_b   1.000
_cell.length_c   1.000
_cell.angle_alpha   90.00
_cell.angle_beta   90.00
_cell.angle_gamma   90.00
#
_symmetry.space_group_name_H-M   'P 1'
#
loop_
_entity.id
_entity.type
_entity.pdbx_description
1 polymer ?
#
loop_
_entity_poly.entity_id
_entity_poly.type
_entity_poly.pdbx_seq_one_letter_code
_entity_poly.pdbx_strand_id
1 'polypeptide(L)'
;MLGLFYEMQKNMKTHFIKALILVSLMCGYAATQANVHPDPAVRKDDSTKEQALTVLQSKCNVCHERQNPGKVFTVANMETHAPKIYKQVFVKQRMPRGNAIKLSQEEKDTLLRWLETQGVVVDKK
;
A
#
# COMPACT_ATOMS: atom_id res chain seq x y z
N MET A 1 -29.43 13.94 54.31
CA MET A 1 -28.41 12.88 54.09
C MET A 1 -28.34 12.47 52.60
N LEU A 2 -28.01 13.38 51.68
CA LEU A 2 -27.78 13.03 50.26
C LEU A 2 -26.59 13.78 49.62
N GLY A 3 -26.00 14.77 50.29
CA GLY A 3 -24.86 15.56 49.76
C GLY A 3 -23.48 14.96 50.01
N LEU A 4 -23.32 14.09 51.02
CA LEU A 4 -22.00 13.55 51.40
C LEU A 4 -21.54 12.34 50.56
N PHE A 5 -22.45 11.71 49.82
CA PHE A 5 -22.10 10.55 48.97
C PHE A 5 -21.60 10.96 47.57
N TYR A 6 -21.90 12.18 47.12
CA TYR A 6 -21.53 12.65 45.77
C TYR A 6 -20.10 13.21 45.69
N GLU A 7 -19.57 13.75 46.79
CA GLU A 7 -18.20 14.27 46.90
C GLU A 7 -17.15 13.13 46.93
N MET A 8 -17.45 11.99 47.56
CA MET A 8 -16.48 10.89 47.68
C MET A 8 -16.19 10.13 46.37
N GLN A 9 -17.04 10.20 45.35
CA GLN A 9 -16.81 9.48 44.08
C GLN A 9 -15.92 10.24 43.08
N LYS A 10 -15.75 11.57 43.22
CA LYS A 10 -14.91 12.36 42.30
C LYS A 10 -13.43 12.23 42.59
N ASN A 11 -13.04 12.01 43.84
CA ASN A 11 -11.63 12.10 44.26
C ASN A 11 -10.82 10.81 44.07
N MET A 12 -11.46 9.66 43.83
CA MET A 12 -10.74 8.41 43.56
C MET A 12 -10.30 8.26 42.10
N LYS A 13 -10.85 9.03 41.15
CA LYS A 13 -10.49 8.92 39.72
C LYS A 13 -9.32 9.82 39.32
N THR A 14 -9.09 10.91 40.06
CA THR A 14 -8.04 11.90 39.78
C THR A 14 -6.64 11.50 40.25
N HIS A 15 -6.52 10.52 41.16
CA HIS A 15 -5.22 10.03 41.66
C HIS A 15 -4.75 8.74 40.98
N PHE A 16 -5.66 7.92 40.43
CA PHE A 16 -5.26 6.73 39.65
C PHE A 16 -4.69 7.08 38.28
N ILE A 17 -5.03 8.24 37.70
CA ILE A 17 -4.50 8.66 36.39
C ILE A 17 -3.08 9.26 36.50
N LYS A 18 -2.71 9.84 37.66
CA LYS A 18 -1.38 10.47 37.83
C LYS A 18 -0.27 9.47 38.18
N ALA A 19 -0.60 8.30 38.73
CA ALA A 19 0.40 7.29 39.10
C ALA A 19 0.84 6.40 37.91
N LEU A 20 0.10 6.38 36.80
CA LEU A 20 0.39 5.53 35.65
C LEU A 20 1.24 6.22 34.56
N ILE A 21 1.50 7.52 34.70
CA ILE A 21 2.23 8.32 33.69
C ILE A 21 3.75 8.41 34.01
N LEU A 22 4.22 7.91 35.16
CA LEU A 22 5.61 8.02 35.62
C LEU A 22 6.44 6.72 35.56
N VAL A 23 6.01 5.69 34.83
CA VAL A 23 6.80 4.47 34.56
C VAL A 23 6.98 4.27 33.04
N SER A 24 7.38 5.34 32.34
CA SER A 24 7.56 5.33 30.87
C SER A 24 8.99 5.65 30.42
N LEU A 25 9.95 5.76 31.34
CA LEU A 25 11.37 5.88 30.98
C LEU A 25 12.15 4.68 31.53
N MET A 26 12.98 4.08 30.67
CA MET A 26 13.95 3.00 30.95
C MET A 26 13.50 1.57 30.60
N CYS A 27 13.15 1.35 29.33
CA CYS A 27 13.60 0.16 28.62
C CYS A 27 14.19 0.59 27.28
N GLY A 28 15.50 0.77 27.27
CA GLY A 28 16.27 1.09 26.08
C GLY A 28 16.17 -0.05 25.09
N TYR A 29 15.49 0.18 23.98
CA TYR A 29 15.64 -0.64 22.78
C TYR A 29 17.02 -0.37 22.20
N ALA A 30 17.98 -1.24 22.51
CA ALA A 30 19.20 -1.35 21.72
C ALA A 30 18.83 -2.02 20.38
N ALA A 31 18.44 -1.23 19.39
CA ALA A 31 18.32 -1.70 18.02
C ALA A 31 19.74 -1.88 17.47
N THR A 32 20.19 -3.12 17.37
CA THR A 32 21.37 -3.48 16.58
C THR A 32 21.04 -3.23 15.10
N GLN A 33 21.62 -2.18 14.53
CA GLN A 33 21.60 -2.02 13.07
C GLN A 33 22.61 -3.01 12.48
N ALA A 34 22.11 -4.14 11.99
CA ALA A 34 22.87 -4.98 11.08
C ALA A 34 23.07 -4.18 9.79
N ASN A 35 24.32 -3.77 9.51
CA ASN A 35 24.72 -3.21 8.23
C ASN A 35 24.60 -4.28 7.14
N VAL A 36 23.37 -4.51 6.67
CA VAL A 36 23.14 -5.21 5.40
C VAL A 36 23.34 -4.16 4.32
N HIS A 37 24.58 -4.07 3.82
CA HIS A 37 24.88 -3.26 2.65
C HIS A 37 23.98 -3.72 1.51
N PRO A 38 23.08 -2.86 1.01
CA PRO A 38 22.37 -3.08 -0.22
C PRO A 38 23.35 -3.38 -1.36
N ASP A 39 23.32 -4.56 -1.96
CA ASP A 39 23.89 -4.70 -3.30
C ASP A 39 23.13 -3.72 -4.21
N PRO A 40 23.78 -2.70 -4.80
CA PRO A 40 23.11 -1.67 -5.58
C PRO A 40 22.47 -2.20 -6.87
N ALA A 41 22.80 -3.43 -7.29
CA ALA A 41 22.22 -4.04 -8.48
C ALA A 41 20.85 -4.73 -8.24
N VAL A 42 20.49 -5.06 -6.99
CA VAL A 42 19.29 -5.87 -6.67
C VAL A 42 18.02 -5.01 -6.49
N ARG A 43 18.07 -3.67 -6.51
CA ARG A 43 17.02 -2.88 -5.85
C ARG A 43 16.11 -2.01 -6.70
N LYS A 44 16.40 -1.86 -8.00
CA LYS A 44 15.63 -0.93 -8.84
C LYS A 44 14.37 -1.56 -9.44
N ASP A 45 14.46 -2.83 -9.81
CA ASP A 45 13.38 -3.54 -10.49
C ASP A 45 12.29 -4.00 -9.52
N ASP A 46 12.69 -4.47 -8.34
CA ASP A 46 11.75 -4.88 -7.27
C ASP A 46 10.86 -3.71 -6.83
N SER A 47 11.44 -2.52 -6.65
CA SER A 47 10.67 -1.32 -6.29
C SER A 47 9.66 -0.93 -7.37
N THR A 48 10.03 -1.06 -8.64
CA THR A 48 9.14 -0.73 -9.77
C THR A 48 7.97 -1.72 -9.87
N LYS A 49 8.22 -3.01 -9.64
CA LYS A 49 7.20 -4.06 -9.60
C LYS A 49 6.21 -3.86 -8.45
N GLU A 50 6.69 -3.57 -7.25
CA GLU A 50 5.83 -3.32 -6.08
C GLU A 50 4.92 -2.10 -6.26
N GLN A 51 5.47 -1.01 -6.81
CA GLN A 51 4.68 0.19 -7.12
C GLN A 51 3.59 -0.11 -8.16
N ALA A 52 3.93 -0.84 -9.24
CA ALA A 52 2.95 -1.24 -10.24
C ALA A 52 1.86 -2.15 -9.65
N LEU A 53 2.23 -3.09 -8.79
CA LEU A 53 1.27 -3.96 -8.10
C LEU A 53 0.31 -3.13 -7.23
N THR A 54 0.82 -2.14 -6.50
CA THR A 54 0.00 -1.23 -5.69
C THR A 54 -1.04 -0.50 -6.54
N VAL A 55 -0.66 -0.02 -7.73
CA VAL A 55 -1.60 0.59 -8.68
C VAL A 55 -2.64 -0.43 -9.16
N LEU A 56 -2.23 -1.64 -9.55
CA LEU A 56 -3.16 -2.69 -10.01
C LEU A 56 -4.16 -3.08 -8.92
N GLN A 57 -3.70 -3.22 -7.67
CA GLN A 57 -4.56 -3.57 -6.54
C GLN A 57 -5.55 -2.44 -6.21
N SER A 58 -5.07 -1.20 -6.11
CA SER A 58 -5.90 -0.06 -5.72
C SER A 58 -6.82 0.46 -6.82
N LYS A 59 -6.48 0.27 -8.11
CA LYS A 59 -7.25 0.84 -9.23
C LYS A 59 -7.94 -0.19 -10.11
N CYS A 60 -7.46 -1.43 -10.13
CA CYS A 60 -8.06 -2.48 -10.97
C CYS A 60 -8.80 -3.53 -10.12
N ASN A 61 -8.19 -4.01 -9.04
CA ASN A 61 -8.78 -5.09 -8.24
C ASN A 61 -10.08 -4.70 -7.53
N VAL A 62 -10.25 -3.44 -7.17
CA VAL A 62 -11.51 -2.90 -6.60
C VAL A 62 -12.74 -3.32 -7.42
N CYS A 63 -12.63 -3.39 -8.75
CA CYS A 63 -13.70 -3.89 -9.61
C CYS A 63 -13.52 -5.37 -9.97
N HIS A 64 -12.29 -5.84 -10.21
CA HIS A 64 -12.07 -7.24 -10.60
C HIS A 64 -12.48 -8.23 -9.51
N GLU A 65 -12.23 -7.94 -8.24
CA GLU A 65 -12.63 -8.81 -7.12
C GLU A 65 -14.14 -9.07 -7.09
N ARG A 66 -14.94 -8.07 -7.44
CA ARG A 66 -16.41 -8.17 -7.44
C ARG A 66 -17.01 -8.62 -8.77
N GLN A 67 -16.48 -8.14 -9.89
CA GLN A 67 -17.12 -8.28 -11.20
C GLN A 67 -16.41 -9.24 -12.14
N ASN A 68 -15.12 -9.53 -11.92
CA ASN A 68 -14.36 -10.47 -12.75
C ASN A 68 -13.19 -11.11 -11.96
N PRO A 69 -13.48 -12.00 -10.99
CA PRO A 69 -12.47 -12.51 -10.07
C PRO A 69 -11.28 -13.20 -10.77
N GLY A 70 -11.50 -13.80 -11.93
CA GLY A 70 -10.46 -14.40 -12.77
C GLY A 70 -9.50 -13.39 -13.45
N LYS A 71 -9.60 -12.10 -13.11
CA LYS A 71 -8.71 -11.03 -13.57
C LYS A 71 -8.10 -10.23 -12.40
N VAL A 72 -8.25 -10.71 -11.17
CA VAL A 72 -7.57 -10.10 -10.01
C VAL A 72 -6.06 -10.24 -10.16
N PHE A 73 -5.35 -9.13 -10.03
CA PHE A 73 -3.90 -9.09 -10.14
C PHE A 73 -3.24 -9.35 -8.79
N THR A 74 -2.20 -10.18 -8.80
CA THR A 74 -1.39 -10.55 -7.64
C THR A 74 0.08 -10.53 -8.03
N VAL A 75 0.99 -10.54 -7.04
CA VAL A 75 2.44 -10.66 -7.27
C VAL A 75 2.77 -11.83 -8.20
N ALA A 76 2.07 -12.96 -8.02
CA ALA A 76 2.33 -14.21 -8.72
C ALA A 76 1.84 -14.22 -10.18
N ASN A 77 0.89 -13.35 -10.56
CA ASN A 77 0.27 -13.40 -11.89
C ASN A 77 0.41 -12.11 -12.71
N MET A 78 0.89 -11.01 -12.12
CA MET A 78 0.90 -9.71 -12.79
C MET A 78 1.75 -9.72 -14.08
N GLU A 79 2.90 -10.40 -14.06
CA GLU A 79 3.81 -10.50 -15.21
C GLU A 79 3.15 -11.26 -16.37
N THR A 80 2.52 -12.40 -16.10
CA THR A 80 1.71 -13.17 -17.07
C THR A 80 0.58 -12.35 -17.67
N HIS A 81 0.10 -11.32 -16.96
CA HIS A 81 -0.94 -10.42 -17.43
C HIS A 81 -0.41 -9.12 -18.07
N ALA A 82 0.88 -8.84 -18.03
CA ALA A 82 1.48 -7.61 -18.53
C ALA A 82 1.07 -7.26 -19.98
N PRO A 83 1.08 -8.20 -20.97
CA PRO A 83 0.61 -7.91 -22.33
C PRO A 83 -0.86 -7.48 -22.40
N LYS A 84 -1.71 -8.07 -21.56
CA LYS A 84 -3.13 -7.74 -21.50
C LYS A 84 -3.35 -6.39 -20.79
N ILE A 85 -2.60 -6.11 -19.73
CA ILE A 85 -2.64 -4.82 -19.03
C ILE A 85 -2.28 -3.70 -20.01
N TYR A 86 -1.14 -3.82 -20.71
CA TYR A 86 -0.71 -2.83 -21.69
C TYR A 86 -1.78 -2.57 -22.76
N LYS A 87 -2.31 -3.65 -23.35
CA LYS A 87 -3.34 -3.56 -24.39
C LYS A 87 -4.62 -2.89 -23.90
N GLN A 88 -5.07 -3.17 -22.68
CA GLN A 88 -6.35 -2.63 -22.19
C GLN A 88 -6.23 -1.19 -21.68
N VAL A 89 -5.12 -0.84 -21.03
CA VAL A 89 -4.91 0.46 -20.39
C VAL A 89 -4.38 1.50 -21.39
N PHE A 90 -3.35 1.15 -22.16
CA PHE A 90 -2.63 2.13 -22.99
C PHE A 90 -3.05 2.10 -24.46
N VAL A 91 -3.29 0.92 -25.02
CA VAL A 91 -3.68 0.79 -26.44
C VAL A 91 -5.18 1.03 -26.64
N LYS A 92 -6.01 0.25 -25.93
CA LYS A 92 -7.47 0.33 -26.09
C LYS A 92 -8.12 1.39 -25.20
N GLN A 93 -7.44 1.78 -24.11
CA GLN A 93 -7.95 2.74 -23.13
C GLN A 93 -9.35 2.37 -22.61
N ARG A 94 -9.61 1.06 -22.43
CA ARG A 94 -10.89 0.52 -21.93
C ARG A 94 -10.88 0.21 -20.44
N MET A 95 -9.70 0.35 -19.80
CA MET A 95 -9.50 0.16 -18.38
C MET A 95 -8.78 1.37 -17.78
N PRO A 96 -9.13 1.78 -16.54
CA PRO A 96 -10.21 1.25 -15.71
C PRO A 96 -11.62 1.48 -16.31
N ARG A 97 -12.58 0.60 -16.01
CA ARG A 97 -13.94 0.69 -16.58
C ARG A 97 -14.77 1.76 -15.86
N GLY A 98 -15.44 2.61 -16.63
CA GLY A 98 -16.32 3.65 -16.12
C GLY A 98 -15.59 4.93 -15.69
N ASN A 99 -16.27 5.81 -14.97
CA ASN A 99 -15.76 7.16 -14.65
C ASN A 99 -15.34 7.36 -13.20
N ALA A 100 -15.67 6.41 -12.31
CA ALA A 100 -15.43 6.54 -10.87
C ALA A 100 -13.97 6.31 -10.47
N ILE A 101 -13.29 5.36 -11.12
CA ILE A 101 -11.87 5.06 -10.88
C ILE A 101 -11.09 5.49 -12.11
N LYS A 102 -10.10 6.36 -11.91
CA LYS A 102 -9.20 6.81 -12.96
C LYS A 102 -7.76 6.65 -12.50
N LEU A 103 -6.89 6.38 -13.47
CA LEU A 103 -5.45 6.44 -13.26
C LEU A 103 -5.00 7.89 -13.37
N SER A 104 -4.23 8.36 -12.39
CA SER A 104 -3.46 9.60 -12.52
C SER A 104 -2.37 9.43 -13.57
N GLN A 105 -1.70 10.53 -13.94
CA GLN A 105 -0.60 10.42 -14.89
C GLN A 105 0.57 9.64 -14.29
N GLU A 106 0.88 9.90 -13.02
CA GLU A 106 1.94 9.21 -12.26
C GLU A 106 1.67 7.71 -12.15
N GLU A 107 0.40 7.31 -11.97
CA GLU A 107 0.00 5.90 -11.92
C GLU A 107 0.15 5.23 -13.29
N LYS A 108 -0.19 5.94 -14.39
CA LYS A 108 0.06 5.45 -15.75
C LYS A 108 1.55 5.30 -16.00
N ASP A 109 2.37 6.28 -15.63
CA ASP A 109 3.82 6.25 -15.84
C ASP A 109 4.47 5.14 -15.02
N THR A 110 3.96 4.89 -13.81
CA THR A 110 4.39 3.75 -12.97
C THR A 110 4.08 2.42 -13.64
N LEU A 111 2.86 2.24 -14.16
CA LEU A 111 2.51 1.03 -14.89
C LEU A 111 3.33 0.89 -16.19
N LEU A 112 3.55 1.98 -16.91
CA LEU A 112 4.29 1.95 -18.18
C LEU A 112 5.75 1.55 -17.97
N ARG A 113 6.44 2.19 -17.01
CA ARG A 113 7.82 1.83 -16.64
C ARG A 113 7.95 0.37 -16.25
N TRP A 114 7.00 -0.15 -15.45
CA TRP A 114 7.00 -1.57 -15.13
C TRP A 114 6.78 -2.45 -16.37
N LEU A 115 5.82 -2.10 -17.26
CA LEU A 115 5.57 -2.86 -18.49
C LEU A 115 6.75 -2.87 -19.46
N GLU A 116 7.57 -1.83 -19.46
CA GLU A 116 8.84 -1.78 -20.20
C GLU A 116 9.83 -2.82 -19.67
N THR A 117 9.96 -2.99 -18.34
CA THR A 117 10.82 -4.05 -17.77
C THR A 117 10.31 -5.45 -18.09
N GLN A 118 9.01 -5.59 -18.43
CA GLN A 118 8.42 -6.85 -18.90
C GLN A 118 8.62 -7.10 -20.40
N GLY A 119 9.28 -6.18 -21.14
CA GLY A 119 9.47 -6.30 -22.59
C GLY A 119 8.17 -6.22 -23.40
N VAL A 120 7.09 -5.71 -22.81
CA VAL A 120 5.76 -5.63 -23.44
C VAL A 120 5.62 -4.39 -24.31
N VAL A 121 6.27 -3.30 -23.90
CA VAL A 121 6.33 -2.06 -24.66
C VAL A 121 7.45 -2.20 -25.67
N VAL A 122 7.09 -2.62 -26.88
CA VAL A 122 8.03 -2.67 -28.00
C VAL A 122 7.96 -1.32 -28.67
N ASP A 123 8.98 -0.49 -28.45
CA ASP A 123 9.15 0.74 -29.22
C ASP A 123 9.14 0.38 -30.71
N LYS A 124 8.21 0.99 -31.45
CA LYS A 124 8.40 1.13 -32.90
C LYS A 124 9.54 2.13 -33.08
N LYS A 125 10.76 1.61 -33.12
CA LYS A 125 11.89 2.37 -33.66
C LYS A 125 11.70 2.59 -35.16
#